data_AF-A0A1J4ZAS0-F1
#
_entry.id   AF-A0A1J4ZAS0-F1
#
_cell.length_a   1.000
_cell.length_b   1.000
_cell.length_c   1.000
_cell.angle_alpha   90.00
_cell.angle_beta   90.00
_cell.angle_gamma   90.00
#
_symmetry.space_group_name_H-M   'P 1'
#
loop_
_entity.id
_entity.type
_entity.pdbx_description
1 polymer ?
#
loop_
_entity_poly.entity_id
_entity_poly.type
_entity_poly.pdbx_seq_one_letter_code
_entity_poly.pdbx_strand_id
1 'polypeptide(L)'
;MKENTVRLILMTLLLSLAAPVSAWAASSAAVATQVREQWAKARVGYLAAVKPYAADPLVPQYTKALDKAGQSLEKFIQLKSSSPAPAPATLTPVVDQLTKDLTALRLLKGKASGNLASALGSALVQQNQVTQYALKNMR
;
A
#
# COMPACT_ATOMS: atom_id res chain seq x y z
N MET A 1 28.89 -23.26 -58.16
CA MET A 1 29.19 -24.20 -57.05
C MET A 1 29.86 -23.41 -55.94
N LYS A 2 29.13 -23.14 -54.86
CA LYS A 2 29.69 -22.56 -53.64
C LYS A 2 28.88 -23.13 -52.47
N GLU A 3 29.34 -24.28 -52.02
CA GLU A 3 28.87 -24.95 -50.80
C GLU A 3 29.40 -24.18 -49.57
N ASN A 4 28.74 -24.41 -48.43
CA ASN A 4 29.15 -24.04 -47.05
C ASN A 4 28.53 -22.78 -46.41
N THR A 5 27.19 -22.74 -46.29
CA THR A 5 26.51 -21.80 -45.36
C THR A 5 25.41 -22.44 -44.52
N VAL A 6 25.51 -23.73 -44.18
CA VAL A 6 24.47 -24.42 -43.37
C VAL A 6 25.02 -25.03 -42.07
N ARG A 7 26.35 -25.03 -41.85
CA ARG A 7 26.96 -25.59 -40.62
C ARG A 7 27.30 -24.57 -39.53
N LEU A 8 26.79 -23.34 -39.61
CA LEU A 8 27.00 -22.31 -38.56
C LEU A 8 25.74 -21.97 -37.76
N ILE A 9 24.67 -22.78 -37.88
CA ILE A 9 23.37 -22.52 -37.23
C ILE A 9 23.11 -23.51 -36.07
N LEU A 10 23.98 -24.50 -35.83
CA LEU A 10 23.70 -25.62 -34.92
C LEU A 10 24.55 -25.66 -33.63
N MET A 11 25.28 -24.59 -33.27
CA MET A 11 26.18 -24.64 -32.11
C MET A 11 26.26 -23.35 -31.27
N THR A 12 25.16 -22.60 -31.21
CA THR A 12 24.91 -21.57 -30.18
C THR A 12 23.53 -21.73 -29.55
N LEU A 13 23.03 -22.97 -29.56
CA LEU A 13 22.04 -23.44 -28.60
C LEU A 13 22.82 -23.92 -27.37
N LEU A 14 22.38 -23.52 -26.18
CA LEU A 14 22.87 -23.93 -24.85
C LEU A 14 24.06 -23.12 -24.32
N LEU A 15 23.77 -21.98 -23.67
CA LEU A 15 24.32 -21.63 -22.34
C LEU A 15 23.97 -20.19 -21.86
N SER A 16 22.99 -19.51 -22.43
CA SER A 16 22.49 -18.27 -21.83
C SER A 16 21.61 -18.61 -20.63
N LEU A 17 22.27 -18.71 -19.47
CA LEU A 17 21.70 -18.61 -18.13
C LEU A 17 20.41 -17.79 -18.11
N ALA A 18 19.26 -18.45 -18.17
CA ALA A 18 18.11 -17.98 -17.41
C ALA A 18 18.46 -18.25 -15.94
N ALA A 19 19.34 -17.39 -15.39
CA ALA A 19 19.47 -17.30 -13.96
C ALA A 19 18.05 -17.19 -13.41
N PRO A 20 17.64 -18.01 -12.44
CA PRO A 20 16.39 -17.76 -11.75
C PRO A 20 16.51 -16.34 -11.26
N VAL A 21 15.71 -15.43 -11.84
CA VAL A 21 15.56 -14.06 -11.36
C VAL A 21 15.21 -14.28 -9.90
N SER A 22 16.20 -14.09 -9.04
CA SER A 22 16.04 -14.30 -7.62
C SER A 22 14.89 -13.36 -7.29
N ALA A 23 13.74 -13.92 -6.92
CA ALA A 23 12.66 -13.17 -6.34
C ALA A 23 13.25 -12.61 -5.05
N TRP A 24 13.96 -11.50 -5.19
CA TRP A 24 14.47 -10.71 -4.09
C TRP A 24 13.22 -10.43 -3.29
N ALA A 25 13.10 -11.09 -2.15
CA ALA A 25 12.10 -10.74 -1.17
C ALA A 25 12.21 -9.22 -1.02
N ALA A 26 11.12 -8.50 -1.35
CA ALA A 26 11.15 -7.05 -1.37
C ALA A 26 11.74 -6.57 -0.04
N SER A 27 12.80 -5.76 -0.10
CA SER A 27 13.42 -5.24 1.12
C SER A 27 12.37 -4.47 1.94
N SER A 28 12.55 -4.37 3.25
CA SER A 28 11.63 -3.60 4.11
C SER A 28 11.43 -2.18 3.60
N ALA A 29 12.48 -1.57 3.04
CA ALA A 29 12.43 -0.28 2.36
C ALA A 29 11.56 -0.28 1.09
N ALA A 30 11.65 -1.31 0.24
CA ALA A 30 10.81 -1.44 -0.95
C ALA A 30 9.33 -1.62 -0.58
N VAL A 31 9.03 -2.44 0.45
CA VAL A 31 7.67 -2.60 0.98
C VAL A 31 7.14 -1.28 1.53
N ALA A 32 7.96 -0.54 2.30
CA ALA A 32 7.60 0.78 2.82
C ALA A 32 7.23 1.76 1.70
N THR A 33 8.02 1.83 0.64
CA THR A 33 7.73 2.67 -0.55
C THR A 33 6.42 2.26 -1.19
N GLN A 34 6.20 0.96 -1.42
CA GLN A 34 4.95 0.46 -2.01
C GLN A 34 3.73 0.81 -1.16
N VAL A 35 3.82 0.69 0.16
CA VAL A 35 2.73 1.06 1.08
C VAL A 35 2.40 2.54 0.95
N ARG A 36 3.42 3.42 0.94
CA ARG A 36 3.22 4.88 0.80
C ARG A 36 2.58 5.23 -0.54
N GLU A 37 3.06 4.64 -1.64
CA GLU A 37 2.49 4.85 -2.97
C GLU A 37 1.03 4.40 -3.05
N GLN A 38 0.71 3.22 -2.52
CA GLN A 38 -0.65 2.71 -2.52
C GLN A 38 -1.58 3.56 -1.63
N TRP A 39 -1.09 4.02 -0.48
CA TRP A 39 -1.84 4.94 0.39
C TRP A 39 -2.11 6.27 -0.31
N ALA A 40 -1.10 6.85 -0.98
CA ALA A 40 -1.26 8.07 -1.75
C ALA A 40 -2.26 7.90 -2.90
N LYS A 41 -2.20 6.78 -3.64
CA LYS A 41 -3.17 6.45 -4.69
C LYS A 41 -4.59 6.33 -4.13
N ALA A 42 -4.78 5.64 -3.00
CA ALA A 42 -6.07 5.53 -2.34
C ALA A 42 -6.60 6.90 -1.89
N ARG A 43 -5.73 7.79 -1.38
CA ARG A 43 -6.08 9.15 -1.00
C ARG A 43 -6.51 10.00 -2.20
N VAL A 44 -5.80 9.92 -3.32
CA VAL A 44 -6.17 10.61 -4.57
C VAL A 44 -7.52 10.10 -5.09
N GLY A 45 -7.71 8.78 -5.13
CA GLY A 45 -8.97 8.16 -5.52
C GLY A 45 -10.14 8.60 -4.63
N TYR A 46 -9.92 8.64 -3.31
CA TYR A 46 -10.87 9.21 -2.35
C TYR A 46 -11.24 10.66 -2.68
N LEU A 47 -10.25 11.55 -2.84
CA LEU A 47 -10.50 12.97 -3.10
C LEU A 47 -11.28 13.20 -4.40
N ALA A 48 -10.97 12.43 -5.44
CA ALA A 48 -11.73 12.46 -6.68
C ALA A 48 -13.17 11.99 -6.48
N ALA A 49 -13.38 10.89 -5.73
CA ALA A 49 -14.70 10.32 -5.49
C ALA A 49 -15.59 11.21 -4.62
N VAL A 50 -15.02 11.97 -3.68
CA VAL A 50 -15.80 12.85 -2.78
C VAL A 50 -15.98 14.27 -3.30
N LYS A 51 -15.30 14.65 -4.39
CA LYS A 51 -15.41 15.99 -5.00
C LYS A 51 -16.85 16.46 -5.25
N PRO A 52 -17.79 15.61 -5.71
CA PRO A 52 -19.19 16.02 -5.88
C PRO A 52 -19.93 16.34 -4.57
N TYR A 53 -19.41 15.88 -3.42
CA TYR A 53 -20.02 16.02 -2.11
C TYR A 53 -19.26 17.01 -1.22
N ALA A 54 -18.46 17.92 -1.79
CA ALA A 54 -17.58 18.81 -1.02
C ALA A 54 -18.31 19.69 0.02
N ALA A 55 -19.62 19.94 -0.16
CA ALA A 55 -20.45 20.67 0.79
C ALA A 55 -20.91 19.82 2.00
N ASP A 56 -20.80 18.49 1.93
CA ASP A 56 -21.18 17.61 3.04
C ASP A 56 -20.14 17.70 4.18
N PRO A 57 -20.55 18.02 5.43
CA PRO A 57 -19.64 18.20 6.55
C PRO A 57 -18.90 16.91 6.95
N LEU A 58 -19.32 15.73 6.50
CA LEU A 58 -18.59 14.48 6.70
C LEU A 58 -17.32 14.39 5.85
N VAL A 59 -17.26 15.05 4.70
CA VAL A 59 -16.08 15.04 3.81
C VAL A 59 -14.84 15.58 4.52
N PRO A 60 -14.84 16.81 5.11
CA PRO A 60 -13.67 17.30 5.84
C PRO A 60 -13.36 16.48 7.10
N GLN A 61 -14.37 15.92 7.79
CA GLN A 61 -14.16 15.05 8.94
C GLN A 61 -13.45 13.75 8.54
N TYR A 62 -13.90 13.12 7.46
CA TYR A 62 -13.28 11.92 6.92
C TYR A 62 -11.88 12.20 6.40
N THR A 63 -11.66 13.32 5.70
CA THR A 63 -10.32 13.72 5.24
C THR A 63 -9.35 13.85 6.42
N LYS A 64 -9.76 14.53 7.50
CA LYS A 64 -8.93 14.68 8.71
C LYS A 64 -8.64 13.33 9.38
N ALA A 65 -9.63 12.44 9.47
CA ALA A 65 -9.44 11.10 9.99
C ALA A 65 -8.51 10.26 9.09
N LEU A 66 -8.58 10.45 7.78
CA LEU A 66 -7.75 9.75 6.81
C LEU A 66 -6.29 10.19 6.93
N ASP A 67 -6.06 11.50 7.07
CA ASP A 67 -4.71 12.03 7.27
C ASP A 67 -4.12 11.53 8.61
N LYS A 68 -4.92 11.42 9.69
CA LYS A 68 -4.49 10.79 10.95
C LYS A 68 -4.12 9.32 10.78
N ALA A 69 -4.96 8.53 10.10
CA ALA A 69 -4.66 7.13 9.82
C ALA A 69 -3.35 6.99 9.00
N GLY A 70 -3.13 7.89 8.03
CA GLY A 70 -1.89 7.95 7.26
C GLY A 70 -0.66 8.25 8.12
N GLN A 71 -0.78 9.15 9.10
CA GLN A 71 0.29 9.44 10.05
C GLN A 71 0.60 8.22 10.95
N SER A 72 -0.42 7.52 11.43
CA SER A 72 -0.25 6.30 12.23
C SER A 72 0.38 5.17 11.41
N LEU A 73 0.01 5.04 10.14
CA LEU A 73 0.64 4.11 9.19
C LEU A 73 2.11 4.47 8.96
N GLU A 74 2.43 5.75 8.78
CA GLU A 74 3.82 6.19 8.61
C GLU A 74 4.66 5.91 9.87
N LYS A 75 4.12 6.13 11.07
CA LYS A 75 4.79 5.75 12.32
C LYS A 75 5.06 4.24 12.40
N PHE A 76 4.10 3.42 11.98
CA PHE A 76 4.28 1.98 11.89
C PHE A 76 5.42 1.62 10.93
N ILE A 77 5.43 2.22 9.74
CA ILE A 77 6.47 2.02 8.72
C ILE A 77 7.85 2.40 9.28
N GLN A 78 7.95 3.55 9.95
CA GLN A 78 9.19 4.05 10.55
C GLN A 78 9.74 3.11 11.61
N LEU A 79 8.90 2.66 12.55
CA LEU A 79 9.32 1.69 13.56
C LEU A 79 9.76 0.37 12.92
N LYS A 80 9.00 -0.16 11.96
CA LYS A 80 9.36 -1.42 11.30
C LYS A 80 10.61 -1.32 10.42
N SER A 81 11.01 -0.11 10.07
CA SER A 81 12.21 0.16 9.30
C SER A 81 13.40 0.58 10.19
N SER A 82 13.22 0.66 11.52
CA SER A 82 14.29 1.06 12.44
C SER A 82 15.32 -0.06 12.64
N SER A 83 16.58 0.35 12.83
CA SER A 83 17.66 -0.53 13.27
C SER A 83 18.26 0.04 14.55
N PRO A 84 18.30 -0.72 15.67
CA PRO A 84 17.81 -2.09 15.80
C PRO A 84 16.28 -2.22 15.67
N ALA A 85 15.82 -3.45 15.43
CA ALA A 85 14.39 -3.74 15.29
C ALA A 85 13.63 -3.33 16.57
N PRO A 86 12.42 -2.75 16.44
CA PRO A 86 11.67 -2.25 17.58
C PRO A 86 11.19 -3.39 18.48
N ALA A 87 11.28 -3.19 19.80
CA ALA A 87 10.71 -4.14 20.75
C ALA A 87 9.17 -4.16 20.64
N PRO A 88 8.49 -5.30 20.90
CA PRO A 88 7.03 -5.39 20.84
C PRO A 88 6.32 -4.30 21.64
N ALA A 89 6.84 -3.96 22.83
CA ALA A 89 6.29 -2.90 23.68
C ALA A 89 6.24 -1.51 23.02
N THR A 90 7.10 -1.26 22.03
CA THR A 90 7.11 0.00 21.24
C THR A 90 6.23 -0.09 19.99
N LEU A 91 6.02 -1.30 19.44
CA LEU A 91 5.24 -1.52 18.22
C LEU A 91 3.73 -1.61 18.51
N THR A 92 3.33 -2.32 19.57
CA THR A 92 1.93 -2.51 19.98
C THR A 92 1.14 -1.19 20.05
N PRO A 93 1.59 -0.14 20.76
CA PRO A 93 0.81 1.10 20.86
C PRO A 93 0.60 1.79 19.50
N VAL A 94 1.53 1.64 18.55
CA VAL A 94 1.40 2.21 17.21
C VAL A 94 0.39 1.42 16.37
N VAL A 95 0.40 0.09 16.46
CA VAL A 95 -0.61 -0.76 15.80
C VAL A 95 -2.00 -0.53 16.38
N ASP A 96 -2.11 -0.36 17.70
CA ASP A 96 -3.37 -0.02 18.37
C ASP A 96 -3.89 1.34 17.91
N GLN A 97 -3.01 2.33 17.82
CA GLN A 97 -3.39 3.66 17.33
C GLN A 97 -3.85 3.63 15.86
N LEU A 98 -3.13 2.92 15.00
CA LEU A 98 -3.53 2.71 13.61
C LEU A 98 -4.91 2.05 13.51
N THR A 99 -5.18 1.04 14.35
CA THR A 99 -6.48 0.37 14.41
C THR A 99 -7.60 1.32 14.88
N LYS A 100 -7.32 2.18 15.86
CA LYS A 100 -8.26 3.22 16.31
C LYS A 100 -8.58 4.21 15.20
N ASP A 101 -7.57 4.68 14.46
CA ASP A 101 -7.76 5.64 13.37
C ASP A 101 -8.55 5.02 12.19
N LEU A 102 -8.30 3.76 11.85
CA LEU A 102 -9.11 3.02 10.85
C LEU A 102 -10.56 2.82 11.33
N THR A 103 -10.77 2.63 12.62
CA THR A 103 -12.11 2.54 13.21
C THR A 103 -12.83 3.88 13.14
N ALA A 104 -12.14 5.00 13.36
CA ALA A 104 -12.71 6.33 13.17
C ALA A 104 -13.20 6.55 11.72
N LEU A 105 -12.44 6.07 10.72
CA LEU A 105 -12.88 6.09 9.32
C LEU A 105 -14.14 5.25 9.09
N ARG A 106 -14.24 4.06 9.69
CA ARG A 106 -15.45 3.22 9.65
C ARG A 106 -16.66 3.93 10.25
N LEU A 107 -16.48 4.57 11.41
CA LEU A 107 -17.55 5.30 12.08
C LEU A 107 -18.05 6.48 11.22
N LEU A 108 -17.14 7.24 10.60
CA LEU A 108 -17.50 8.34 9.70
C LEU A 108 -18.20 7.84 8.44
N LYS A 109 -17.72 6.74 7.84
CA LYS A 109 -18.42 6.06 6.75
C LYS A 109 -19.82 5.63 7.14
N GLY A 110 -20.02 5.18 8.38
CA GLY A 110 -21.33 4.78 8.91
C GLY A 110 -22.32 5.93 9.08
N LYS A 111 -21.85 7.18 9.11
CA LYS A 111 -22.70 8.39 9.15
C LYS A 111 -23.12 8.89 7.77
N ALA A 112 -22.40 8.48 6.72
CA ALA A 112 -22.72 8.89 5.36
C ALA A 112 -23.92 8.12 4.80
N SER A 113 -24.65 8.75 3.89
CA SER A 113 -25.79 8.16 3.19
C SER A 113 -25.64 8.26 1.66
N GLY A 114 -26.47 7.52 0.95
CA GLY A 114 -26.53 7.56 -0.52
C GLY A 114 -25.18 7.33 -1.20
N ASN A 115 -24.91 8.10 -2.25
CA ASN A 115 -23.69 7.94 -3.05
C ASN A 115 -22.41 8.35 -2.30
N LEU A 116 -22.51 9.22 -1.27
CA LEU A 116 -21.37 9.52 -0.40
C LEU A 116 -20.97 8.29 0.43
N ALA A 117 -21.95 7.53 0.94
CA ALA A 117 -21.67 6.28 1.66
C ALA A 117 -20.90 5.27 0.79
N SER A 118 -21.27 5.18 -0.49
CA SER A 118 -20.57 4.35 -1.48
C SER A 118 -19.14 4.85 -1.72
N ALA A 119 -18.95 6.16 -1.94
CA ALA A 119 -17.64 6.77 -2.14
C ALA A 119 -16.70 6.54 -0.94
N LEU A 120 -17.20 6.79 0.28
CA LEU A 120 -16.44 6.53 1.51
C LEU A 120 -16.20 5.04 1.75
N GLY A 121 -17.14 4.19 1.35
CA GLY A 121 -17.03 2.73 1.42
C GLY A 121 -15.88 2.20 0.57
N SER A 122 -15.82 2.59 -0.71
CA SER A 122 -14.74 2.20 -1.61
C SER A 122 -13.37 2.71 -1.13
N ALA A 123 -13.30 3.96 -0.66
CA ALA A 123 -12.09 4.54 -0.10
C ALA A 123 -11.61 3.74 1.13
N LEU A 124 -12.52 3.42 2.05
CA LEU A 124 -12.23 2.63 3.24
C LEU A 124 -11.71 1.23 2.92
N VAL A 125 -12.25 0.56 1.90
CA VAL A 125 -11.77 -0.75 1.45
C VAL A 125 -10.31 -0.65 1.00
N GLN A 126 -9.97 0.34 0.16
CA GLN A 126 -8.60 0.55 -0.31
C GLN A 126 -7.65 0.83 0.85
N GLN A 127 -8.03 1.70 1.79
CA GLN A 127 -7.20 2.04 2.96
C GLN A 127 -6.94 0.82 3.86
N ASN A 128 -7.96 -0.02 4.08
CA ASN A 128 -7.79 -1.27 4.82
C ASN A 128 -6.85 -2.23 4.07
N GLN A 129 -6.99 -2.37 2.75
CA GLN A 129 -6.11 -3.23 1.96
C GLN A 129 -4.65 -2.82 2.06
N VAL A 130 -4.35 -1.51 1.94
CA VAL A 130 -2.98 -0.99 2.08
C VAL A 130 -2.43 -1.23 3.47
N THR A 131 -3.25 -1.00 4.51
CA THR A 131 -2.83 -1.23 5.90
C THR A 131 -2.54 -2.70 6.17
N GLN A 132 -3.41 -3.61 5.71
CA GLN A 132 -3.20 -5.05 5.86
C GLN A 132 -1.96 -5.52 5.10
N TYR A 133 -1.72 -4.96 3.90
CA TYR A 133 -0.50 -5.22 3.16
C TYR A 133 0.75 -4.79 3.94
N ALA A 134 0.73 -3.61 4.57
CA ALA A 134 1.84 -3.13 5.41
C ALA A 134 2.07 -4.06 6.61
N LEU A 135 1.01 -4.38 7.37
CA LEU A 135 1.09 -5.24 8.55
C LEU A 135 1.63 -6.64 8.22
N LYS A 136 1.29 -7.19 7.06
CA LYS A 136 1.71 -8.52 6.63
C LYS A 136 3.15 -8.57 6.11
N ASN A 137 3.59 -7.54 5.38
CA ASN A 137 4.81 -7.61 4.58
C ASN A 137 5.99 -6.84 5.18
N MET A 138 5.76 -5.91 6.12
CA MET A 138 6.84 -5.28 6.85
C MET A 138 7.30 -6.19 7.99
N ARG A 139 8.45 -6.85 7.81
CA ARG A 139 9.10 -7.70 8.82
C ARG A 139 10.05 -6.90 9.68
#